data_AF-A0A5E4C7J7-F1
#
_entry.id   AF-A0A5E4C7J7-F1
#
_cell.length_a   1.000
_cell.length_b   1.000
_cell.length_c   1.000
_cell.angle_alpha   90.00
_cell.angle_beta   90.00
_cell.angle_gamma   90.00
#
_symmetry.space_group_name_H-M   'P 1'
#
loop_
_entity.id
_entity.type
_entity.pdbx_description
1 polymer ?
#
loop_
_entity_poly.entity_id
_entity_poly.type
_entity_poly.pdbx_seq_one_letter_code
_entity_poly.pdbx_strand_id
1 'polypeptide(L)' 'KMTTTAERKYINIRKRLDQLRYRQTLTLERLTLVENLFSDLIHTTESLRQSKLSTVKAEKESSTFDFVLEPYKLEN' A
#
# COMPACT_ATOMS: atom_id res chain seq x y z
N LYS A 1 15.93 -31.34 -6.17
CA LYS A 1 15.68 -31.29 -4.71
C LYS A 1 14.33 -30.63 -4.48
N MET A 2 13.39 -31.31 -3.81
CA MET A 2 12.07 -30.78 -3.51
C MET A 2 12.19 -29.86 -2.28
N THR A 3 12.03 -28.55 -2.47
CA THR A 3 12.11 -27.58 -1.36
C THR A 3 10.82 -27.63 -0.54
N THR A 4 10.94 -27.62 0.78
CA THR A 4 9.78 -27.58 1.68
C THR A 4 9.06 -26.23 1.60
N THR A 5 7.80 -26.18 2.00
CA THR A 5 7.00 -24.94 2.02
C THR A 5 7.66 -23.84 2.86
N ALA A 6 8.28 -24.21 3.99
CA ALA A 6 8.98 -23.28 4.87
C ALA A 6 10.24 -22.68 4.21
N GLU A 7 11.02 -23.48 3.49
CA GLU A 7 12.19 -22.99 2.73
C GLU A 7 11.79 -22.00 1.65
N ARG A 8 10.70 -22.28 0.91
CA ARG A 8 10.21 -21.37 -0.12
C ARG A 8 9.78 -20.03 0.46
N LYS A 9 9.08 -20.05 1.61
CA LYS A 9 8.70 -18.83 2.35
C LYS A 9 9.92 -18.03 2.81
N TYR A 10 10.90 -18.71 3.41
CA TYR A 10 12.16 -18.10 3.84
C TYR A 10 12.85 -17.38 2.67
N ILE A 11 13.03 -18.05 1.53
CA ILE A 11 13.68 -17.47 0.35
C ILE A 11 12.97 -16.20 -0.12
N ASN A 12 11.63 -16.21 -0.16
CA ASN A 12 10.86 -15.03 -0.58
C ASN A 12 11.01 -13.85 0.38
N ILE A 13 10.88 -14.08 1.69
CA ILE A 13 11.03 -13.03 2.70
C ILE A 13 12.45 -12.48 2.70
N ARG A 14 13.45 -13.36 2.63
CA ARG A 14 14.87 -13.01 2.56
C ARG A 14 15.17 -12.09 1.38
N LYS A 15 14.70 -12.44 0.17
CA LYS A 15 14.85 -11.61 -1.03
C LYS A 15 14.28 -10.20 -0.86
N ARG A 16 13.07 -10.09 -0.29
CA ARG A 16 12.43 -8.79 -0.02
C ARG A 16 13.21 -7.96 0.99
N LEU A 17 13.65 -8.57 2.09
CA LEU A 17 14.47 -7.90 3.10
C LEU A 17 15.83 -7.45 2.53
N ASP A 18 16.43 -8.23 1.62
CA ASP A 18 17.70 -7.87 0.97
C ASP A 18 17.56 -6.64 0.05
N GLN A 19 16.44 -6.52 -0.65
CA GLN A 19 16.10 -5.33 -1.45
C GLN A 19 15.99 -4.09 -0.55
N LEU A 20 15.47 -4.26 0.66
CA LEU A 20 15.37 -3.23 1.69
C LEU A 20 16.65 -3.05 2.53
N ARG A 21 17.73 -3.77 2.18
CA ARG A 21 19.03 -3.75 2.88
C ARG A 21 19.03 -4.30 4.32
N TYR A 22 17.97 -4.97 4.76
CA TYR A 22 17.89 -5.61 6.07
C TYR A 22 18.61 -6.95 6.12
N ARG A 23 19.94 -6.97 6.19
CA ARG A 23 20.76 -8.19 6.03
C ARG A 23 20.92 -9.06 7.29
N GLN A 24 20.24 -8.73 8.39
CA GLN A 24 20.32 -9.56 9.60
C GLN A 24 19.81 -10.99 9.36
N THR A 25 20.41 -11.95 10.07
CA THR A 25 19.96 -13.35 10.08
C THR A 25 18.53 -13.45 10.61
N LEU A 26 17.70 -14.25 9.94
CA LEU A 26 16.33 -14.52 10.37
C LEU A 26 16.24 -15.92 10.95
N THR A 27 15.68 -16.03 12.15
CA THR A 27 15.21 -17.30 12.72
C THR A 27 13.86 -17.70 12.14
N LEU A 28 13.61 -19.00 12.06
CA LEU A 28 12.40 -19.57 11.47
C LEU A 28 11.11 -19.07 12.15
N GLU A 29 11.12 -18.93 13.48
CA GLU A 29 9.98 -18.43 14.25
C GLU A 29 9.54 -17.01 13.84
N ARG A 30 10.49 -16.18 13.38
CA ARG A 30 10.19 -14.80 13.01
C ARG A 30 9.65 -14.66 11.59
N LEU A 31 9.69 -15.72 10.78
CA LEU A 31 9.24 -15.66 9.38
C LEU A 31 7.78 -15.29 9.27
N THR A 32 6.90 -15.92 10.06
CA THR A 32 5.46 -15.67 10.01
C THR A 32 5.14 -14.22 10.38
N LEU A 33 5.80 -13.68 11.42
CA LEU A 33 5.61 -12.29 11.82
C LEU A 33 6.06 -11.31 10.72
N VAL A 34 7.23 -11.55 10.12
CA VAL A 34 7.74 -10.70 9.03
C VAL A 34 6.85 -10.79 7.79
N GLU A 35 6.30 -11.98 7.48
CA GLU A 35 5.33 -12.17 6.41
C GLU A 35 4.09 -11.30 6.62
N ASN A 36 3.50 -11.36 7.82
CA ASN A 36 2.32 -10.58 8.18
C ASN A 36 2.60 -9.07 8.12
N LEU A 37 3.71 -8.61 8.72
CA LEU A 37 4.09 -7.20 8.71
C LEU A 37 4.30 -6.66 7.28
N PHE A 38 4.89 -7.45 6.39
CA PHE A 38 5.02 -7.06 4.98
C PHE A 38 3.67 -7.01 4.27
N SER A 39 2.76 -7.94 4.55
CA SER A 39 1.41 -7.91 4.01
C SER A 39 0.67 -6.66 4.47
N ASP A 40 0.71 -6.35 5.77
CA ASP A 40 0.08 -5.18 6.37
C ASP A 40 0.64 -3.88 5.78
N LEU A 41 1.96 -3.81 5.59
CA LEU A 41 2.59 -2.65 4.98
C LEU A 41 2.14 -2.43 3.53
N ILE A 42 2.07 -3.51 2.72
CA ILE A 42 1.59 -3.43 1.34
C ILE A 42 0.11 -2.99 1.32
N HIS A 43 -0.73 -3.60 2.15
CA HIS A 43 -2.14 -3.27 2.22
C HIS A 43 -2.36 -1.81 2.64
N THR A 44 -1.74 -1.38 3.72
CA THR A 44 -1.89 -0.01 4.24
C THR A 44 -1.39 1.03 3.26
N THR A 45 -0.27 0.78 2.57
CA THR A 45 0.27 1.72 1.57
C THR A 45 -0.59 1.79 0.32
N GLU A 46 -1.15 0.68 -0.16
CA GLU A 46 -2.09 0.70 -1.29
C GLU A 46 -3.41 1.36 -0.89
N SER A 47 -3.97 1.07 0.29
CA SER A 47 -5.17 1.75 0.80
C SER A 47 -4.97 3.25 0.93
N LEU A 48 -3.82 3.70 1.41
CA LEU A 48 -3.47 5.12 1.48
C LEU A 48 -3.39 5.74 0.08
N ARG A 49 -2.78 5.05 -0.89
CA ARG A 49 -2.70 5.50 -2.29
C ARG A 49 -4.09 5.67 -2.89
N GLN A 50 -4.97 4.70 -2.69
CA GLN A 50 -6.35 4.75 -3.17
C GLN A 50 -7.14 5.88 -2.51
N SER A 51 -7.02 6.05 -1.20
CA SER A 51 -7.67 7.15 -0.47
C SER A 51 -7.23 8.51 -1.02
N LYS A 52 -5.92 8.73 -1.22
CA LYS A 52 -5.40 9.97 -1.82
C LYS A 52 -5.94 10.21 -3.24
N LEU A 53 -6.00 9.16 -4.07
CA LEU A 53 -6.55 9.28 -5.43
C LEU A 53 -8.03 9.64 -5.42
N SER A 54 -8.81 9.06 -4.51
CA SER A 54 -10.23 9.38 -4.35
C SER A 54 -10.46 10.80 -3.86
N THR A 55 -9.66 11.28 -2.90
CA THR A 55 -9.73 12.67 -2.43
C THR A 55 -9.46 13.66 -3.56
N VAL A 56 -8.40 13.45 -4.35
CA VAL A 56 -8.07 14.32 -5.49
C VAL A 56 -9.17 14.34 -6.54
N LYS A 57 -9.86 13.21 -6.77
CA LYS A 57 -11.02 13.17 -7.67
C LYS A 57 -12.19 13.99 -7.11
N ALA A 58 -12.52 13.80 -5.84
CA ALA A 58 -13.60 14.53 -5.18
C ALA A 58 -13.36 16.05 -5.17
N GLU A 59 -12.12 16.49 -4.94
CA GLU A 59 -11.73 17.91 -5.00
C GLU A 59 -11.94 18.51 -6.40
N LYS A 60 -11.57 17.78 -7.46
CA LYS A 60 -11.78 18.21 -8.85
C LYS A 60 -13.26 18.27 -9.22
N GLU A 61 -14.04 17.28 -8.80
CA GLU A 61 -15.48 17.24 -9.02
C GLU A 61 -16.17 18.41 -8.31
N SER A 62 -15.81 18.67 -7.05
CA SER A 62 -16.32 19.83 -6.28
C SER A 62 -15.96 21.15 -6.95
N SER A 63 -14.71 21.33 -7.37
CA SER A 63 -14.27 22.55 -8.07
C SER A 63 -15.03 22.77 -9.38
N THR A 64 -15.32 21.68 -10.10
CA THR A 64 -16.10 21.74 -11.35
C THR A 64 -17.54 22.16 -11.08
N PHE A 65 -18.16 21.60 -10.03
CA PHE A 65 -19.51 21.95 -9.65
C PHE A 65 -19.63 23.43 -9.25
N ASP A 66 -18.70 23.93 -8.45
CA ASP A 66 -18.66 25.34 -8.07
C ASP A 66 -18.48 26.28 -9.27
N PHE A 67 -17.63 25.90 -10.24
CA PHE A 67 -17.46 26.65 -11.49
C PHE A 67 -18.74 26.70 -12.32
N VAL A 68 -19.46 25.58 -12.44
CA VAL A 68 -20.73 25.51 -13.20
C VAL A 68 -21.83 26.33 -12.52
N LEU A 69 -21.85 26.36 -11.19
CA LEU A 69 -22.88 27.08 -10.44
C LEU A 69 -22.60 28.57 -10.24
N GLU A 70 -21.35 29.02 -10.37
CA GLU A 70 -20.96 30.42 -10.17
C GLU A 70 -21.85 31.43 -10.93
N PRO A 71 -22.19 31.23 -12.22
CA PRO A 71 -23.03 32.15 -12.98
C PRO A 71 -24.45 32.30 -12.43
N TYR A 72 -24.96 31.27 -11.74
CA TYR A 72 -26.33 31.23 -11.21
C TYR A 72 -26.43 31.77 -9.77
N LYS A 73 -25.30 32.04 -9.10
CA LYS A 73 -25.27 32.58 -7.73
C LYS A 73 -25.57 34.09 -7.68
N LEU A 74 -25.56 34.80 -8.81
CA LEU A 74 -25.76 36.25 -8.90
C LEU A 74 -27.22 36.68 -9.14
N GLU A 75 -28.15 35.74 -9.36
CA GLU A 75 -29.52 36.05 -9.80
C GLU A 75 -30.60 36.05 -8.68
N ASN A 76 -30.23 36.08 -7.39
CA ASN A 76 -31.19 36.17 -6.26
C ASN A 76 -30.94 37.35 -5.33
#